data_AF-A0A9D9XI47-F1
#
_entry.id   AF-A0A9D9XI47-F1
#
_cell.length_a   1.000
_cell.length_b   1.000
_cell.length_c   1.000
_cell.angle_alpha   90.00
_cell.angle_beta   90.00
_cell.angle_gamma   90.00
#
_symmetry.space_group_name_H-M   'P 1'
#
loop_
_entity.id
_entity.type
_entity.pdbx_description
1 polymer ?
#
loop_
_entity_poly.entity_id
_entity_poly.type
_entity_poly.pdbx_seq_one_letter_code
_entity_poly.pdbx_strand_id
1 'polypeptide(L)'
;LQTGEMKQFIPYDGIYVYFRYDNEKTIMVVTNNNDTYRDVATERFAEILSPFTSGKEITTGAEMDVTKSVKIPGKTVFLIELK
;
A
#
# COMPACT_ATOMS: atom_id res chain seq x y z
N LEU A 1 -4.52 -2.34 -15.22
CA LEU A 1 -5.49 -3.13 -14.40
C LEU A 1 -5.98 -4.40 -15.08
N GLN A 2 -6.24 -4.41 -16.40
CA GLN A 2 -6.62 -5.62 -17.16
C GLN A 2 -5.45 -6.60 -17.35
N THR A 3 -4.22 -6.10 -17.37
CA THR A 3 -2.97 -6.84 -17.36
C THR A 3 -2.11 -6.29 -16.22
N GLY A 4 -1.38 -7.16 -15.51
CA GLY A 4 -0.55 -6.79 -14.37
C GLY A 4 -0.55 -7.89 -13.32
N GLU A 5 0.64 -8.21 -12.82
CA GLU A 5 0.86 -9.22 -11.80
C GLU A 5 0.28 -8.78 -10.45
N MET A 6 0.14 -9.76 -9.55
CA MET A 6 -0.36 -9.53 -8.21
C MET A 6 0.49 -10.26 -7.20
N LYS A 7 0.93 -9.55 -6.17
CA LYS A 7 1.54 -10.15 -4.98
C LYS A 7 0.78 -9.72 -3.74
N GLN A 8 0.35 -10.67 -2.94
CA GLN A 8 -0.42 -10.41 -1.72
C GLN A 8 0.34 -10.91 -0.51
N PHE A 9 0.14 -10.24 0.62
CA PHE A 9 0.71 -10.61 1.90
C PHE A 9 -0.38 -11.16 2.82
N ILE A 10 0.00 -12.08 3.70
CA ILE A 10 -0.92 -12.65 4.69
C ILE A 10 -1.48 -11.50 5.56
N PRO A 11 -2.81 -11.36 5.71
CA PRO A 11 -3.37 -10.33 6.57
C PRO A 11 -2.81 -10.41 8.00
N TYR A 12 -2.59 -9.27 8.62
CA TYR A 12 -2.12 -9.18 10.00
C TYR A 12 -2.77 -7.98 10.68
N ASP A 13 -3.26 -8.17 11.91
CA ASP A 13 -3.95 -7.13 12.70
C ASP A 13 -5.07 -6.39 11.94
N GLY A 14 -5.90 -7.12 11.19
CA GLY A 14 -6.98 -6.52 10.39
C GLY A 14 -6.50 -5.68 9.19
N ILE A 15 -5.21 -5.71 8.88
CA ILE A 15 -4.61 -5.08 7.70
C ILE A 15 -4.39 -6.12 6.62
N TYR A 16 -4.92 -5.85 5.43
CA TYR A 16 -4.66 -6.62 4.22
C TYR A 16 -3.92 -5.74 3.21
N VAL A 17 -2.79 -6.26 2.70
CA VAL A 17 -1.95 -5.57 1.72
C VAL A 17 -1.70 -6.47 0.53
N TYR A 18 -1.90 -5.91 -0.66
CA TYR A 18 -1.48 -6.51 -1.91
C TYR A 18 -0.98 -5.45 -2.88
N PHE A 19 -0.21 -5.89 -3.85
CA PHE A 19 0.39 -5.06 -4.88
C PHE A 19 -0.13 -5.52 -6.23
N ARG A 20 -0.45 -4.55 -7.09
CA ARG A 20 -0.69 -4.77 -8.52
C ARG A 20 0.38 -4.02 -9.28
N TYR A 21 1.09 -4.72 -10.15
CA TYR A 21 2.21 -4.11 -10.85
C TYR A 21 2.41 -4.66 -12.25
N ASP A 22 3.03 -3.84 -13.08
CA ASP A 22 3.55 -4.18 -14.40
C ASP A 22 4.85 -3.39 -14.63
N ASN A 23 5.32 -3.34 -15.87
CA ASN A 23 6.55 -2.64 -16.23
C ASN A 23 6.45 -1.11 -16.13
N GLU A 24 5.24 -0.54 -16.02
CA GLU A 24 5.01 0.89 -16.01
C GLU A 24 4.67 1.41 -14.62
N LYS A 25 3.87 0.65 -13.85
CA LYS A 25 3.30 1.12 -12.59
C LYS A 25 3.22 0.03 -11.52
N THR A 26 3.43 0.44 -10.27
CA THR A 26 3.20 -0.38 -9.09
C THR A 26 2.21 0.32 -8.17
N ILE A 27 1.09 -0.35 -7.90
CA ILE A 27 0.04 0.12 -6.99
C ILE A 27 0.03 -0.76 -5.75
N MET A 28 0.26 -0.16 -4.59
CA MET A 28 0.06 -0.77 -3.29
C MET A 28 -1.38 -0.53 -2.84
N VAL A 29 -2.10 -1.59 -2.52
CA VAL A 29 -3.46 -1.52 -1.99
C VAL A 29 -3.44 -1.95 -0.54
N VAL A 30 -3.91 -1.06 0.35
CA VAL A 30 -3.95 -1.29 1.79
C VAL A 30 -5.38 -1.18 2.28
N THR A 31 -5.91 -2.27 2.83
CA THR A 31 -7.21 -2.28 3.47
C THR A 31 -7.05 -2.35 4.97
N ASN A 32 -7.65 -1.39 5.69
CA ASN A 32 -7.75 -1.42 7.13
C ASN A 32 -9.18 -1.81 7.54
N ASN A 33 -9.37 -3.04 8.00
CA ASN A 33 -10.67 -3.54 8.43
C ASN A 33 -10.97 -3.25 9.92
N ASN A 34 -10.08 -2.55 10.62
CA ASN A 34 -10.34 -2.08 11.99
C ASN A 34 -11.23 -0.83 11.98
N ASP A 35 -11.87 -0.52 13.11
CA ASP A 35 -12.66 0.72 13.29
C ASP A 35 -11.78 1.95 13.60
N THR A 36 -10.48 1.74 13.81
CA THR A 36 -9.51 2.76 14.22
C THR A 36 -8.34 2.84 13.25
N TYR A 37 -7.60 3.93 13.34
CA TYR A 37 -6.34 4.08 12.61
C TYR A 37 -5.36 2.96 12.94
N ARG A 38 -4.58 2.57 11.94
CA ARG A 38 -3.45 1.65 12.09
C ARG A 38 -2.24 2.18 11.35
N ASP A 39 -1.08 2.05 12.00
CA ASP A 39 0.20 2.32 11.39
C ASP A 39 0.70 1.03 10.76
N VAL A 40 0.85 1.05 9.43
CA VAL A 40 1.25 -0.10 8.63
C VAL A 40 2.74 -0.01 8.38
N ALA A 41 3.52 -0.84 9.09
CA ALA A 41 4.96 -0.96 8.93
C ALA A 41 5.31 -1.48 7.51
N THR A 42 6.02 -0.67 6.73
CA THR A 42 6.31 -0.95 5.31
C THR A 42 7.47 -1.92 5.11
N GLU A 43 8.28 -2.16 6.15
CA GLU A 43 9.41 -3.10 6.14
C GLU A 43 8.98 -4.52 5.76
N ARG A 44 7.75 -4.90 6.12
CA ARG A 44 7.17 -6.21 5.75
C ARG A 44 7.01 -6.40 4.24
N PHE A 45 6.95 -5.30 3.49
CA PHE A 45 6.75 -5.29 2.04
C PHE A 45 8.01 -4.85 1.27
N ALA A 46 9.17 -4.85 1.94
CA ALA A 46 10.43 -4.40 1.37
C ALA A 46 10.77 -5.09 0.03
N GLU A 47 10.38 -6.34 -0.17
CA GLU A 47 10.59 -7.06 -1.44
C GLU A 47 9.97 -6.40 -2.67
N ILE A 48 8.91 -5.60 -2.51
CA ILE A 48 8.31 -4.78 -3.59
C ILE A 48 8.63 -3.30 -3.39
N LEU A 49 8.71 -2.83 -2.15
CA LEU A 49 8.90 -1.41 -1.83
C LEU A 49 10.34 -0.91 -1.98
N SER A 50 11.35 -1.79 -1.98
CA SER A 50 12.78 -1.38 -2.00
C SER A 50 13.18 -0.34 -3.04
N PRO A 51 12.68 -0.35 -4.31
CA PRO A 51 13.05 0.66 -5.29
C PRO A 51 12.27 1.98 -5.16
N PHE A 52 11.28 2.05 -4.27
CA PHE A 52 10.40 3.21 -4.11
C PHE A 52 10.69 3.95 -2.81
N THR A 53 10.59 5.28 -2.86
CA THR A 53 10.78 6.12 -1.66
C THR A 53 9.56 6.94 -1.34
N SER A 54 8.68 7.13 -2.32
CA SER A 54 7.44 7.87 -2.14
C SER A 54 6.26 7.15 -2.77
N GLY A 55 5.06 7.61 -2.44
CA GLY A 55 3.84 7.15 -3.07
C GLY A 55 2.78 8.23 -3.03
N LYS A 56 1.82 8.11 -3.93
CA LYS A 56 0.68 9.02 -4.01
C LYS A 56 -0.61 8.24 -3.77
N GLU A 57 -1.39 8.66 -2.78
CA GLU A 57 -2.74 8.14 -2.62
C GLU A 57 -3.62 8.67 -3.77
N ILE A 58 -4.20 7.77 -4.55
CA ILE A 58 -4.83 8.09 -5.84
C ILE A 58 -6.11 8.93 -5.65
N THR A 59 -6.86 8.69 -4.57
CA THR A 59 -8.17 9.31 -4.35
C THR A 59 -8.07 10.76 -3.90
N THR A 60 -7.09 11.06 -3.05
CA THR A 60 -6.86 12.36 -2.40
C THR A 60 -5.72 13.14 -3.05
N GLY A 61 -4.83 12.45 -3.76
CA GLY A 61 -3.62 13.02 -4.32
C GLY A 61 -2.51 13.29 -3.29
N ALA A 62 -2.68 12.86 -2.04
CA ALA A 62 -1.68 13.06 -0.99
C ALA A 62 -0.41 12.26 -1.27
N GLU A 63 0.74 12.93 -1.24
CA GLU A 63 2.05 12.28 -1.31
C GLU A 63 2.45 11.77 0.09
N MET A 64 3.14 10.63 0.14
CA MET A 64 3.62 10.01 1.38
C MET A 64 4.97 9.34 1.18
N ASP A 65 5.74 9.26 2.28
CA ASP A 65 6.99 8.53 2.35
C ASP A 65 6.68 7.05 2.65
N VAL A 66 7.00 6.16 1.69
CA VAL A 66 6.73 4.71 1.81
C VAL A 66 7.90 3.94 2.44
N THR A 67 9.01 4.63 2.75
CA THR A 67 10.13 4.05 3.53
C THR A 67 9.81 4.00 5.02
N LYS A 68 8.71 4.61 5.44
CA LYS A 68 8.21 4.65 6.81
C LYS A 68 6.82 4.01 6.91
N SER A 69 6.38 3.78 8.14
CA SER A 69 5.01 3.35 8.41
C SER A 69 3.98 4.32 7.81
N VAL A 70 2.95 3.75 7.17
CA VAL A 70 1.83 4.52 6.60
C VAL A 70 0.62 4.42 7.51
N LYS A 71 0.05 5.56 7.88
CA LYS A 71 -1.12 5.64 8.75
C LYS A 71 -2.42 5.53 7.94
N ILE A 72 -3.18 4.48 8.17
CA ILE A 72 -4.40 4.18 7.41
C ILE A 72 -5.64 4.32 8.30
N PRO A 73 -6.63 5.15 7.93
CA PRO A 73 -7.90 5.26 8.67
C PRO A 73 -8.65 3.93 8.77
N GLY A 74 -9.41 3.74 9.85
CA GLY A 74 -10.27 2.57 10.01
C GLY A 74 -11.33 2.49 8.92
N LYS A 75 -11.70 1.28 8.50
CA LYS A 75 -12.70 1.00 7.46
C LYS A 75 -12.43 1.71 6.14
N THR A 76 -11.16 1.87 5.76
CA THR A 76 -10.76 2.46 4.48
C THR A 76 -9.88 1.52 3.66
N VAL A 77 -9.85 1.81 2.35
CA VAL A 77 -8.92 1.23 1.39
C VAL A 77 -8.09 2.36 0.83
N PHE A 78 -6.77 2.28 0.96
CA PHE A 78 -5.84 3.20 0.34
C PHE A 78 -5.26 2.58 -0.92
N LEU A 79 -5.22 3.38 -1.99
CA LEU A 79 -4.62 3.03 -3.27
C LEU A 79 -3.41 3.92 -3.46
N ILE A 80 -2.21 3.38 -3.28
CA ILE A 80 -0.97 4.15 -3.29
C ILE A 80 -0.20 3.80 -4.58
N GLU A 81 -0.10 4.75 -5.49
CA GLU A 81 0.78 4.66 -6.67
C GLU A 81 2.22 4.97 -6.23
N LEU A 82 3.12 3.99 -6.37
CA LEU A 82 4.49 4.09 -5.88
C LEU A 82 5.43 4.82 -6.85
N LYS A 83 6.41 5.55 -6.31
CA LYS A 83 7.37 6.37 -7.04
C LYS A 83 8.78 6.32 -6.45
#